data_AF-A0A060ZHA1-F1
#
_entry.id   AF-A0A060ZHA1-F1
#
_cell.length_a   1.000
_cell.length_b   1.000
_cell.length_c   1.000
_cell.angle_alpha   90.00
_cell.angle_beta   90.00
_cell.angle_gamma   90.00
#
_symmetry.space_group_name_H-M   'P 1'
#
loop_
_entity.id
_entity.type
_entity.pdbx_description
1 polymer ?
#
loop_
_entity_poly.entity_id
_entity_poly.type
_entity_poly.pdbx_seq_one_letter_code
_entity_poly.pdbx_strand_id
1 'polypeptide(L)'
;MLSSERQYVAVLKGVEETYLPLLEGPDTPSSLRGKADLLFPKWASLSSFHSQNLLPAMEGALLQSLLQQDLFSKYREEFLQYSHYIRIKPELDSPLVTQAADFFKLRLPATPPLSPLSFPHCLQAPTLRLEQYCDALEELGGLNPASDSSLSVLRHVQRHGEDLRASDLIVGCPVRTPDLKLNSQLWAEAKLK
;
A
#
# COMPACT_ATOMS: atom_id res chain seq x y z
N MET A 1 -8.84 7.12 16.90
CA MET A 1 -8.66 6.99 15.43
C MET A 1 -8.21 8.28 14.75
N LEU A 2 -8.86 9.44 14.98
CA LEU A 2 -8.48 10.71 14.32
C LEU A 2 -7.06 11.19 14.65
N SER A 3 -6.64 11.16 15.93
CA SER A 3 -5.29 11.62 16.31
C SER A 3 -4.19 10.77 15.64
N SER A 4 -4.39 9.46 15.54
CA SER A 4 -3.44 8.59 14.84
C SER A 4 -3.48 8.77 13.32
N GLU A 5 -4.60 9.21 12.73
CA GLU A 5 -4.66 9.63 11.33
C GLU A 5 -3.76 10.83 11.07
N ARG A 6 -3.84 11.87 11.92
CA ARG A 6 -2.99 13.06 11.79
C ARG A 6 -1.51 12.70 11.89
N GLN A 7 -1.16 11.80 12.81
CA GLN A 7 0.21 11.29 12.94
C GLN A 7 0.66 10.54 11.68
N TYR A 8 -0.21 9.69 11.11
CA TYR A 8 0.11 8.99 9.87
C TYR A 8 0.27 9.94 8.67
N VAL A 9 -0.60 10.94 8.52
CA VAL A 9 -0.42 11.98 7.50
C VAL A 9 0.91 12.71 7.66
N ALA A 10 1.32 13.02 8.91
CA ALA A 10 2.62 13.62 9.18
C ALA A 10 3.79 12.69 8.80
N VAL A 11 3.67 11.37 8.99
CA VAL A 11 4.65 10.39 8.49
C VAL A 11 4.75 10.47 6.96
N LEU A 12 3.62 10.42 6.26
CA LEU A 12 3.59 10.44 4.80
C LEU A 12 4.23 11.72 4.23
N LYS A 13 3.86 12.87 4.77
CA LYS A 13 4.42 14.17 4.39
C LYS A 13 5.89 14.29 4.75
N GLY A 14 6.27 13.83 5.93
CA GLY A 14 7.66 13.79 6.38
C GLY A 14 8.56 13.04 5.40
N VAL A 15 8.11 11.91 4.86
CA VAL A 15 8.87 11.17 3.85
C VAL A 15 8.98 11.93 2.52
N GLU A 16 7.90 12.57 2.07
CA GLU A 16 7.90 13.40 0.85
C GLU A 16 8.85 14.60 0.96
N GLU A 17 9.00 15.16 2.16
CA GLU A 17 9.83 16.34 2.41
C GLU A 17 11.29 16.01 2.77
N THR A 18 11.56 14.77 3.21
CA THR A 18 12.91 14.37 3.68
C THR A 18 13.60 13.37 2.77
N TYR A 19 12.99 12.21 2.50
CA TYR A 19 13.67 11.11 1.82
C TYR A 19 13.54 11.20 0.30
N LEU A 20 12.36 11.52 -0.24
CA LEU A 20 12.15 11.60 -1.69
C LEU A 20 13.07 12.62 -2.38
N PRO A 21 13.25 13.86 -1.87
CA PRO A 21 14.11 14.85 -2.54
C PRO A 21 15.58 14.41 -2.58
N LEU A 22 16.03 13.63 -1.59
CA LEU A 22 17.39 13.08 -1.56
C LEU A 22 17.63 12.01 -2.62
N LEU A 23 16.59 11.31 -3.08
CA LEU A 23 16.68 10.30 -4.15
C LEU A 23 16.62 10.90 -5.57
N GLU A 24 16.16 12.15 -5.67
CA GLU A 24 16.08 12.91 -6.92
C GLU A 24 17.24 13.91 -7.06
N GLY A 25 17.99 14.13 -5.98
CA GLY A 25 19.09 15.08 -5.91
C GLY A 25 20.30 14.69 -6.76
N PRO A 26 21.17 15.67 -7.10
CA PRO A 26 22.35 15.45 -7.93
C PRO A 26 23.36 14.49 -7.29
N ASP A 27 23.39 14.43 -5.97
CA ASP A 27 24.31 13.58 -5.22
C ASP A 27 23.78 12.16 -4.97
N THR A 28 22.63 11.81 -5.54
CA THR A 28 22.06 10.48 -5.38
C THR A 28 23.01 9.44 -5.98
N PRO A 29 23.38 8.38 -5.22
CA PRO A 29 24.19 7.28 -5.73
C PRO A 29 23.56 6.67 -6.98
N SER A 30 24.39 6.22 -7.93
CA SER A 30 23.93 5.59 -9.17
C SER A 30 23.04 4.36 -8.90
N SER A 31 23.26 3.66 -7.78
CA SER A 31 22.45 2.52 -7.37
C SER A 31 21.04 2.86 -6.90
N LEU A 32 20.77 4.12 -6.53
CA LEU A 32 19.48 4.62 -6.04
C LEU A 32 18.78 5.58 -7.01
N ARG A 33 19.54 6.19 -7.93
CA ARG A 33 19.01 7.16 -8.89
C ARG A 33 17.89 6.56 -9.72
N GLY A 34 16.74 7.26 -9.76
CA GLY A 34 15.55 6.81 -10.49
C GLY A 34 14.82 5.62 -9.86
N LYS A 35 15.15 5.25 -8.62
CA LYS A 35 14.50 4.13 -7.90
C LYS A 35 13.58 4.58 -6.76
N ALA A 36 13.18 5.85 -6.73
CA ALA A 36 12.26 6.38 -5.73
C ALA A 36 10.95 5.57 -5.69
N ASP A 37 10.36 5.25 -6.85
CA ASP A 37 9.14 4.46 -6.94
C ASP A 37 9.31 2.98 -6.54
N LEU A 38 10.55 2.47 -6.56
CA LEU A 38 10.85 1.11 -6.06
C LEU A 38 11.00 1.08 -4.54
N LEU A 39 11.45 2.19 -3.94
CA LEU A 39 11.58 2.35 -2.49
C LEU A 39 10.24 2.74 -1.85
N PHE A 40 9.55 3.71 -2.43
CA PHE A 40 8.32 4.30 -1.93
C PHE A 40 7.19 4.14 -2.96
N PRO A 41 6.83 2.88 -3.33
CA PRO A 41 5.75 2.67 -4.27
C PRO A 41 4.46 3.27 -3.76
N LYS A 42 3.62 3.80 -4.65
CA LYS A 42 2.29 4.36 -4.32
C LYS A 42 2.30 5.46 -3.26
N TRP A 43 3.46 5.98 -2.86
CA TRP A 43 3.56 6.90 -1.72
C TRP A 43 2.84 8.22 -1.98
N ALA A 44 3.05 8.82 -3.15
CA ALA A 44 2.38 10.06 -3.52
C ALA A 44 0.85 9.91 -3.55
N SER A 45 0.33 8.78 -4.05
CA SER A 45 -1.12 8.55 -4.08
C SER A 45 -1.68 8.32 -2.67
N LEU A 46 -0.95 7.59 -1.82
CA LEU A 46 -1.33 7.37 -0.42
C LEU A 46 -1.33 8.71 0.35
N SER A 47 -0.25 9.48 0.25
CA SER A 47 -0.12 10.80 0.87
C SER A 47 -1.25 11.74 0.46
N SER A 48 -1.55 11.80 -0.85
CA SER A 48 -2.66 12.60 -1.37
C SER A 48 -4.00 12.15 -0.80
N PHE A 49 -4.33 10.86 -0.89
CA PHE A 49 -5.59 10.31 -0.38
C PHE A 49 -5.79 10.61 1.11
N HIS A 50 -4.78 10.34 1.93
CA HIS A 50 -4.88 10.53 3.38
C HIS A 50 -4.98 12.01 3.76
N SER A 51 -4.16 12.89 3.18
CA SER A 51 -4.15 14.32 3.53
C SER A 51 -5.33 15.11 2.96
N GLN A 52 -5.81 14.78 1.77
CA GLN A 52 -6.81 15.57 1.05
C GLN A 52 -8.23 15.01 1.16
N ASN A 53 -8.39 13.70 1.40
CA ASN A 53 -9.69 13.05 1.44
C ASN A 53 -10.01 12.45 2.80
N LEU A 54 -9.21 11.50 3.28
CA LEU A 54 -9.58 10.71 4.45
C LEU A 54 -9.52 11.53 5.74
N LEU A 55 -8.42 12.23 6.02
CA LEU A 55 -8.28 13.03 7.24
C LEU A 55 -9.37 14.12 7.34
N PRO A 56 -9.61 14.97 6.30
CA PRO A 56 -10.70 15.95 6.35
C PRO A 56 -12.08 15.31 6.56
N ALA A 57 -12.34 14.15 5.95
CA ALA A 57 -13.60 13.44 6.16
C ALA A 57 -13.75 12.92 7.59
N MET A 58 -12.68 12.40 8.20
CA MET A 58 -12.67 11.97 9.60
C MET A 58 -12.85 13.13 10.58
N GLU A 59 -12.27 14.29 10.29
CA GLU A 59 -12.46 15.52 11.06
C GLU A 59 -13.91 16.01 10.99
N GLY A 60 -14.50 16.03 9.80
CA GLY A 60 -15.91 16.39 9.59
C GLY A 60 -16.88 15.42 10.28
N ALA A 61 -16.59 14.12 10.24
CA ALA A 61 -17.43 13.11 10.88
C ALA A 61 -17.37 13.16 12.42
N LEU A 62 -16.30 13.68 13.04
CA LEU A 62 -16.25 13.90 14.48
C LEU A 62 -17.26 14.97 14.95
N LEU A 63 -17.59 15.91 14.07
CA LEU A 63 -18.63 16.92 14.31
C LEU A 63 -20.06 16.35 14.15
N GLN A 64 -20.20 15.16 13.53
CA GLN A 64 -21.48 14.51 13.24
C GLN A 64 -21.43 13.04 13.71
N SER A 65 -21.71 12.85 15.01
CA SER A 65 -21.60 11.64 15.86
C SER A 65 -22.00 10.24 15.31
N LEU A 66 -22.47 10.11 14.06
CA LEU A 66 -22.95 8.87 13.45
C LEU A 66 -22.31 8.52 12.08
N LEU A 67 -21.41 9.34 11.52
CA LEU A 67 -20.92 9.16 10.13
C LEU A 67 -19.52 8.55 9.97
N GLN A 68 -18.79 8.25 11.06
CA GLN A 68 -17.43 7.72 10.94
C GLN A 68 -17.35 6.29 10.36
N GLN A 69 -18.41 5.48 10.49
CA GLN A 69 -18.35 4.04 10.24
C GLN A 69 -18.55 3.64 8.77
N ASP A 70 -18.95 4.57 7.91
CA ASP A 70 -19.13 4.35 6.46
C ASP A 70 -18.00 4.96 5.61
N LEU A 71 -17.03 5.66 6.23
CA LEU A 71 -15.95 6.31 5.49
C LEU A 71 -15.07 5.30 4.74
N PHE A 72 -14.76 4.16 5.34
CA PHE A 72 -13.93 3.13 4.71
C PHE A 72 -14.63 2.46 3.52
N SER A 73 -15.93 2.18 3.65
CA SER A 73 -16.75 1.65 2.57
C SER A 73 -16.92 2.67 1.43
N LYS A 74 -17.09 3.96 1.76
CA LYS A 74 -17.14 5.06 0.79
C LYS A 74 -15.86 5.17 -0.03
N TYR A 75 -14.69 5.04 0.60
CA TYR A 75 -13.37 5.19 -0.03
C TYR A 75 -12.74 3.85 -0.45
N ARG A 76 -13.55 2.82 -0.70
CA ARG A 76 -13.05 1.46 -1.01
C ARG A 76 -12.08 1.43 -2.20
N GLU A 77 -12.33 2.25 -3.23
CA GLU A 77 -11.53 2.26 -4.46
C GLU A 77 -10.17 2.90 -4.19
N GLU A 78 -10.14 3.95 -3.36
CA GLU A 78 -8.91 4.57 -2.90
C GLU A 78 -8.12 3.61 -2.00
N PHE A 79 -8.78 2.80 -1.17
CA PHE A 79 -8.09 1.79 -0.35
C PHE A 79 -7.44 0.68 -1.19
N LEU A 80 -7.89 0.37 -2.42
CA LEU A 80 -7.23 -0.61 -3.29
C LEU A 80 -5.76 -0.29 -3.56
N GLN A 81 -5.35 0.97 -3.44
CA GLN A 81 -3.94 1.34 -3.57
C GLN A 81 -3.03 0.66 -2.53
N TYR A 82 -3.57 0.25 -1.37
CA TYR A 82 -2.85 -0.56 -0.39
C TYR A 82 -2.57 -1.96 -0.91
N SER A 83 -3.47 -2.59 -1.66
CA SER A 83 -3.20 -3.88 -2.30
C SER A 83 -2.01 -3.77 -3.26
N HIS A 84 -1.96 -2.70 -4.05
CA HIS A 84 -0.82 -2.41 -4.91
C HIS A 84 0.46 -2.17 -4.11
N TYR A 85 0.39 -1.40 -3.03
CA TYR A 85 1.52 -1.16 -2.14
C TYR A 85 2.07 -2.48 -1.56
N ILE A 86 1.21 -3.31 -0.96
CA ILE A 86 1.57 -4.60 -0.35
C ILE A 86 2.20 -5.52 -1.39
N ARG A 87 1.66 -5.55 -2.61
CA ARG A 87 2.22 -6.33 -3.71
C ARG A 87 3.66 -5.95 -4.00
N ILE A 88 3.97 -4.67 -4.16
CA ILE A 88 5.25 -4.20 -4.71
C ILE A 88 6.20 -3.58 -3.68
N LYS A 89 5.84 -3.52 -2.40
CA LYS A 89 6.71 -2.97 -1.35
C LYS A 89 8.06 -3.70 -1.35
N PRO A 90 9.18 -2.99 -1.20
CA PRO A 90 10.49 -3.62 -1.12
C PRO A 90 10.62 -4.44 0.17
N GLU A 91 11.44 -5.49 0.14
CA GLU A 91 11.82 -6.19 1.37
C GLU A 91 12.80 -5.34 2.18
N LEU A 92 12.64 -5.32 3.50
CA LEU A 92 13.41 -4.45 4.38
C LEU A 92 14.91 -4.81 4.42
N ASP A 93 15.22 -6.08 4.20
CA ASP A 93 16.58 -6.63 4.11
C ASP A 93 17.12 -6.63 2.66
N SER A 94 16.35 -6.12 1.69
CA SER A 94 16.81 -6.06 0.31
C SER A 94 18.02 -5.13 0.16
N PRO A 95 18.95 -5.44 -0.78
CA PRO A 95 20.11 -4.57 -1.03
C PRO A 95 19.72 -3.13 -1.38
N LEU A 96 18.56 -2.93 -2.02
CA LEU A 96 18.05 -1.60 -2.36
C LEU A 96 17.72 -0.80 -1.10
N VAL A 97 17.02 -1.40 -0.14
CA VAL A 97 16.66 -0.76 1.13
C VAL A 97 17.90 -0.54 1.98
N THR A 98 18.83 -1.49 2.07
CA THR A 98 20.08 -1.29 2.82
C THR A 98 20.90 -0.12 2.27
N GLN A 99 21.07 -0.05 0.95
CA GLN A 99 21.80 1.06 0.31
C GLN A 99 21.13 2.41 0.54
N ALA A 100 19.80 2.46 0.46
CA ALA A 100 19.03 3.67 0.75
C ALA A 100 19.19 4.09 2.22
N ALA A 101 19.10 3.13 3.16
CA ALA A 101 19.28 3.40 4.58
C ALA A 101 20.65 4.02 4.89
N ASP A 102 21.71 3.46 4.32
CA ASP A 102 23.07 3.97 4.53
C ASP A 102 23.27 5.34 3.87
N PHE A 103 22.72 5.55 2.67
CA PHE A 103 22.72 6.86 2.03
C PHE A 103 22.00 7.92 2.88
N PHE A 104 20.81 7.61 3.40
CA PHE A 104 20.05 8.55 4.23
C PHE A 104 20.74 8.86 5.56
N LYS A 105 21.39 7.88 6.21
CA LYS A 105 22.18 8.11 7.43
C LYS A 105 23.33 9.10 7.22
N LEU A 106 23.91 9.15 6.01
CA LEU A 106 24.99 10.08 5.68
C LEU A 106 24.47 11.49 5.38
N ARG A 107 23.18 11.64 5.04
CA ARG A 107 22.58 12.90 4.57
C ARG A 107 21.65 13.57 5.57
N LEU A 108 21.09 12.80 6.48
CA LEU A 108 20.15 13.26 7.49
C LEU A 108 20.76 13.15 8.88
N PRO A 109 20.43 14.07 9.80
CA PRO A 109 20.73 13.88 11.21
C PRO A 109 20.03 12.62 11.73
N ALA A 110 20.54 12.05 12.83
CA ALA A 110 19.96 10.85 13.45
C ALA A 110 18.45 10.97 13.75
N THR A 111 17.98 12.21 13.97
CA THR A 111 16.56 12.54 14.12
C THR A 111 16.20 13.63 13.11
N PRO A 112 15.67 13.28 11.92
CA PRO A 112 15.20 14.27 10.96
C PRO A 112 13.98 15.01 11.54
N PRO A 113 13.93 16.35 11.48
CA PRO A 113 12.89 17.13 12.17
C PRO A 113 11.48 16.94 11.56
N LEU A 114 11.42 16.53 10.29
CA LEU A 114 10.17 16.43 9.53
C LEU A 114 9.66 14.99 9.38
N SER A 115 10.50 13.96 9.58
CA SER A 115 10.06 12.56 9.57
C SER A 115 10.00 12.01 10.99
N PRO A 116 8.81 11.69 11.51
CA PRO A 116 8.66 11.13 12.85
C PRO A 116 9.17 9.67 12.96
N LEU A 117 9.54 9.05 11.83
CA LEU A 117 10.05 7.67 11.77
C LEU A 117 11.42 7.61 11.08
N SER A 118 12.20 6.59 11.45
CA SER A 118 13.40 6.22 10.70
C SER A 118 13.05 5.48 9.41
N PHE A 119 13.91 5.58 8.40
CA PHE A 119 13.62 5.12 7.05
C PHE A 119 13.05 3.68 6.93
N PRO A 120 13.60 2.61 7.54
CA PRO A 120 13.00 1.29 7.32
C PRO A 120 11.57 1.22 7.86
N HIS A 121 11.28 1.92 8.96
CA HIS A 121 9.95 1.99 9.56
C HIS A 121 8.97 2.79 8.71
N CYS A 122 9.43 3.80 7.96
CA CYS A 122 8.60 4.50 6.98
C CYS A 122 8.01 3.53 5.95
N LEU A 123 8.79 2.54 5.51
CA LEU A 123 8.34 1.52 4.54
C LEU A 123 7.32 0.53 5.11
N GLN A 124 7.19 0.44 6.44
CA GLN A 124 6.18 -0.40 7.08
C GLN A 124 4.92 0.40 7.41
N ALA A 125 5.01 1.73 7.47
CA ALA A 125 3.94 2.59 7.95
C ALA A 125 2.60 2.38 7.23
N PRO A 126 2.53 2.20 5.89
CA PRO A 126 1.25 1.91 5.23
C PRO A 126 0.63 0.58 5.65
N THR A 127 1.40 -0.51 5.70
CA THR A 127 0.87 -1.82 6.12
C THR A 127 0.38 -1.77 7.57
N LEU A 128 1.17 -1.19 8.48
CA LEU A 128 0.78 -1.01 9.88
C LEU A 128 -0.44 -0.11 10.04
N ARG A 129 -0.61 0.90 9.17
CA ARG A 129 -1.78 1.77 9.20
C ARG A 129 -3.05 1.01 8.80
N LEU A 130 -2.96 0.16 7.77
CA LEU A 130 -4.08 -0.65 7.33
C LEU A 130 -4.52 -1.63 8.43
N GLU A 131 -3.56 -2.28 9.08
CA GLU A 131 -3.82 -3.15 10.24
C GLU A 131 -4.49 -2.38 11.38
N GLN A 132 -4.01 -1.18 11.71
CA GLN A 132 -4.60 -0.34 12.74
C GLN A 132 -6.07 0.02 12.45
N TYR A 133 -6.47 0.20 11.19
CA TYR A 133 -7.88 0.39 10.85
C TYR A 133 -8.71 -0.87 11.04
N CYS A 134 -8.17 -2.03 10.62
CA CYS A 134 -8.84 -3.31 10.82
C CYS A 134 -9.07 -3.58 12.31
N ASP A 135 -8.04 -3.43 13.13
CA ASP A 135 -8.12 -3.65 14.58
C ASP A 135 -9.15 -2.71 15.23
N ALA A 136 -9.12 -1.42 14.86
CA ALA A 136 -10.09 -0.46 15.37
C ALA A 136 -11.54 -0.77 14.95
N LEU A 137 -11.76 -1.31 13.74
CA LEU A 137 -13.09 -1.73 13.28
C LEU A 137 -13.55 -3.04 13.93
N GLU A 138 -12.62 -3.98 14.20
CA GLU A 138 -12.89 -5.21 14.92
C GLU A 138 -13.31 -4.94 16.37
N GLU A 139 -12.64 -4.00 17.06
CA GLU A 139 -13.03 -3.56 18.41
C GLU A 139 -14.43 -2.92 18.45
N LEU A 140 -14.87 -2.35 17.33
CA LEU A 140 -16.21 -1.78 17.16
C LEU A 140 -17.23 -2.79 16.59
N GLY A 141 -16.77 -3.98 16.19
CA GLY A 141 -17.56 -5.06 15.61
C GLY A 141 -18.65 -5.55 16.56
N GLY A 142 -19.82 -5.90 16.00
CA GLY A 142 -20.98 -6.34 16.79
C GLY A 142 -21.81 -5.21 17.42
N LEU A 143 -21.35 -3.95 17.37
CA LEU A 143 -22.13 -2.77 17.79
C LEU A 143 -22.85 -2.10 16.61
N ASN A 144 -22.37 -2.29 15.37
CA ASN A 144 -22.92 -1.64 14.17
C ASN A 144 -22.64 -2.45 12.89
N PRO A 145 -23.63 -2.78 12.04
CA PRO A 145 -23.39 -3.47 10.77
C PRO A 145 -22.48 -2.71 9.78
N ALA A 146 -22.35 -1.39 9.92
CA ALA A 146 -21.46 -0.59 9.07
C ALA A 146 -19.97 -0.87 9.33
N SER A 147 -19.59 -1.17 10.57
CA SER A 147 -18.19 -1.51 10.89
C SER A 147 -17.79 -2.86 10.27
N ASP A 148 -18.70 -3.84 10.26
CA ASP A 148 -18.47 -5.15 9.64
C ASP A 148 -18.25 -5.03 8.11
N SER A 149 -19.06 -4.20 7.44
CA SER A 149 -18.88 -3.92 6.00
C SER A 149 -17.52 -3.26 5.72
N SER A 150 -17.20 -2.21 6.47
CA SER A 150 -15.93 -1.49 6.36
C SER A 150 -14.71 -2.40 6.64
N LEU A 151 -14.81 -3.27 7.65
CA LEU A 151 -13.78 -4.26 7.97
C LEU A 151 -13.59 -5.26 6.82
N SER A 152 -14.68 -5.77 6.25
CA SER A 152 -14.63 -6.68 5.10
C SER A 152 -13.90 -6.04 3.91
N VAL A 153 -14.13 -4.76 3.64
CA VAL A 153 -13.43 -4.01 2.59
C VAL A 153 -11.92 -3.96 2.87
N LEU A 154 -11.51 -3.56 4.07
CA LEU A 154 -10.09 -3.42 4.40
C LEU A 154 -9.36 -4.78 4.44
N ARG A 155 -10.00 -5.82 4.99
CA ARG A 155 -9.47 -7.19 4.97
C ARG A 155 -9.41 -7.77 3.57
N HIS A 156 -10.32 -7.40 2.68
CA HIS A 156 -10.23 -7.77 1.26
C HIS A 156 -9.02 -7.09 0.60
N VAL A 157 -8.85 -5.78 0.79
CA VAL A 157 -7.70 -5.01 0.28
C VAL A 157 -6.37 -5.62 0.73
N GLN A 158 -6.24 -5.93 2.01
CA GLN A 158 -5.03 -6.55 2.57
C GLN A 158 -4.74 -7.90 1.90
N ARG A 159 -5.69 -8.85 1.98
CA ARG A 159 -5.53 -10.19 1.42
C ARG A 159 -5.26 -10.16 -0.07
N HIS A 160 -5.95 -9.29 -0.81
CA HIS A 160 -5.74 -9.15 -2.25
C HIS A 160 -4.29 -8.73 -2.58
N GLY A 161 -3.70 -7.81 -1.81
CA GLY A 161 -2.30 -7.43 -1.97
C GLY A 161 -1.33 -8.56 -1.64
N GLU A 162 -1.59 -9.30 -0.57
CA GLU A 162 -0.81 -10.46 -0.14
C GLU A 162 -0.87 -11.59 -1.18
N ASP A 163 -2.05 -11.90 -1.69
CA ASP A 163 -2.28 -12.91 -2.74
C ASP A 163 -1.55 -12.55 -4.04
N LEU A 164 -1.61 -11.27 -4.45
CA LEU A 164 -0.86 -10.80 -5.63
C LEU A 164 0.65 -10.93 -5.43
N ARG A 165 1.16 -10.57 -4.24
CA ARG A 165 2.58 -10.73 -3.91
C ARG A 165 2.99 -12.19 -3.93
N ALA A 166 2.19 -13.07 -3.35
CA ALA A 166 2.44 -14.51 -3.35
C ALA A 166 2.40 -15.07 -4.78
N SER A 167 1.48 -14.62 -5.62
CA SER A 167 1.39 -15.00 -7.02
C SER A 167 2.63 -14.60 -7.82
N ASP A 168 3.23 -13.44 -7.54
CA ASP A 168 4.46 -12.99 -8.21
C ASP A 168 5.67 -13.92 -7.89
N LEU A 169 5.61 -14.71 -6.80
CA LEU A 169 6.64 -15.69 -6.43
C LEU A 169 6.45 -17.07 -7.06
N ILE A 170 5.32 -17.33 -7.73
CA ILE A 170 5.05 -18.62 -8.36
C ILE A 170 5.84 -18.71 -9.67
N VAL A 171 6.93 -19.47 -9.67
CA VAL A 171 7.78 -19.73 -10.85
C VAL A 171 7.53 -21.15 -11.37
N GLY A 172 7.49 -21.33 -12.70
CA GLY A 172 7.51 -22.66 -13.32
C GLY A 172 6.16 -23.34 -13.50
N CYS A 173 5.04 -22.62 -13.43
CA CYS A 173 3.73 -23.20 -13.75
C CYS A 173 3.56 -23.27 -15.29
N PRO A 174 3.48 -24.46 -15.91
CA PRO A 174 3.16 -24.55 -17.33
C PRO A 174 1.72 -24.08 -17.50
N VAL A 175 1.54 -22.85 -18.02
CA VAL A 175 0.23 -22.36 -18.45
C VAL A 175 -0.28 -23.37 -19.46
N ARG A 176 -1.38 -24.05 -19.15
CA ARG A 176 -2.10 -24.86 -20.13
C ARG A 176 -2.66 -23.90 -21.17
N THR A 177 -1.86 -23.59 -22.19
CA THR A 177 -2.41 -23.08 -23.44
C THR A 177 -3.30 -24.19 -23.97
N PRO A 178 -4.61 -23.97 -24.20
CA PRO A 178 -5.38 -24.93 -24.96
C PRO A 178 -4.67 -25.07 -26.30
N ASP A 179 -4.16 -26.28 -26.56
CA ASP A 179 -3.45 -26.59 -27.79
C ASP A 179 -4.43 -26.45 -28.96
N LEU A 180 -4.41 -25.27 -29.58
CA LEU A 180 -5.24 -24.92 -30.73
C LEU A 180 -5.01 -25.86 -31.93
N LYS A 181 -3.96 -26.70 -31.90
CA LYS A 181 -3.73 -27.71 -32.94
C LYS A 181 -4.52 -29.00 -32.73
N LEU A 182 -4.94 -29.34 -31.51
CA LEU A 182 -5.74 -30.53 -31.26
C LEU A 182 -7.22 -30.33 -31.62
N ASN A 183 -7.69 -29.08 -31.59
CA ASN A 183 -9.08 -28.75 -31.88
C ASN A 183 -9.41 -28.69 -33.39
N SER A 184 -8.42 -28.53 -34.29
CA SER A 184 -8.70 -28.50 -35.73
C SER A 184 -8.95 -29.90 -36.31
N GLN A 185 -8.36 -30.95 -35.74
CA GLN A 185 -8.59 -32.34 -36.17
C GLN A 185 -9.94 -32.86 -35.66
N LEU A 186 -10.31 -32.56 -34.42
CA LEU A 186 -11.59 -33.02 -33.84
C LEU A 186 -12.82 -32.40 -34.52
N TRP A 187 -12.71 -31.17 -35.05
CA TRP A 187 -13.80 -30.53 -35.82
C TRP A 187 -13.89 -30.99 -37.28
N ALA A 188 -12.83 -31.59 -37.84
CA ALA A 188 -12.86 -32.15 -39.19
C ALA A 188 -13.58 -33.52 -39.23
N GLU A 189 -13.43 -34.34 -38.19
CA GLU A 189 -14.07 -35.66 -38.11
C GLU A 189 -15.56 -35.58 -37.77
N ALA A 190 -16.00 -34.54 -37.07
CA ALA A 190 -17.41 -34.32 -36.74
C ALA A 190 -18.27 -33.82 -37.92
N LYS A 191 -17.64 -33.45 -39.06
CA LYS A 191 -18.33 -32.98 -40.28
C LYS A 191 -18.52 -34.08 -41.34
N LEU A 192 -18.09 -35.30 -41.05
CA LEU A 192 -18.13 -36.47 -41.95
C LEU A 192 -19.02 -37.62 -41.42
N LYS A 193 -19.86 -37.35 -40.42
CA LYS A 193 -20.98 -38.22 -40.01
C LYS A 193 -22.28 -37.42 -40.07
#